data_AF-A0A7W5VBS7-F1
#
_entry.id   AF-A0A7W5VBS7-F1
#
_cell.length_a   1.000
_cell.length_b   1.000
_cell.length_c   1.000
_cell.angle_alpha   90.00
_cell.angle_beta   90.00
_cell.angle_gamma   90.00
#
_symmetry.space_group_name_H-M   'P 1'
#
loop_
_entity.id
_entity.type
_entity.pdbx_description
1 polymer ?
#
loop_
_entity_poly.entity_id
_entity_poly.type
_entity_poly.pdbx_seq_one_letter_code
_entity_poly.pdbx_strand_id
1 'polypeptide(L)' 'MTTARRLRPVIDRVFAFDDAPAAYRHHASGEAFGKVVIAVKRG' A
#
# COMPACT_ATOMS: atom_id res chain seq x y z
N MET A 1 20.61 25.96 1.11
CA MET A 1 20.69 24.49 1.20
C MET A 1 19.31 23.97 1.59
N THR A 2 18.50 23.55 0.61
CA THR A 2 17.09 23.20 0.84
C THR A 2 17.02 21.79 1.43
N THR A 3 16.52 21.67 2.66
CA THR A 3 16.36 20.38 3.33
C THR A 3 15.21 19.62 2.69
N ALA A 4 15.48 18.49 2.02
CA ALA A 4 14.43 17.64 1.48
C ALA A 4 13.65 17.00 2.64
N ARG A 5 12.37 17.38 2.82
CA ARG A 5 11.48 16.73 3.79
C ARG A 5 10.99 15.40 3.21
N ARG A 6 11.09 14.32 3.99
CA ARG A 6 10.64 12.98 3.58
C ARG A 6 9.12 12.88 3.70
N LEU A 7 8.44 12.56 2.60
CA LEU A 7 7.01 12.27 2.62
C LEU A 7 6.77 10.93 3.34
N ARG A 8 5.89 10.92 4.34
CA ARG A 8 5.45 9.69 5.02
C ARG A 8 4.19 9.17 4.31
N PRO A 9 4.20 7.94 3.76
CA PRO A 9 3.01 7.40 3.12
C PRO A 9 1.92 7.10 4.15
N VAL A 10 0.67 7.40 3.81
CA VAL A 10 -0.50 6.91 4.54
C VAL A 10 -0.83 5.54 3.95
N ILE A 11 -0.56 4.48 4.71
CA ILE A 11 -0.86 3.11 4.32
C ILE A 11 -2.25 2.78 4.84
N ASP A 12 -3.10 2.34 3.94
CA ASP A 12 -4.46 1.93 4.26
C ASP A 12 -4.48 0.47 4.74
N ARG A 13 -3.91 -0.42 3.94
CA ARG A 13 -3.84 -1.86 4.23
C ARG A 13 -2.66 -2.51 3.54
N VAL A 14 -2.12 -3.54 4.17
CA VAL A 14 -1.07 -4.41 3.61
C VAL A 14 -1.65 -5.81 3.41
N PHE A 15 -1.44 -6.37 2.23
CA PHE A 15 -1.80 -7.74 1.86
C PHE A 15 -0.52 -8.56 1.62
N ALA A 16 -0.57 -9.86 1.90
CA ALA A 16 0.48 -10.77 1.46
C ALA A 16 0.44 -10.91 -0.07
N PHE A 17 1.54 -11.37 -0.67
CA PHE A 17 1.60 -11.57 -2.12
C PHE A 17 0.51 -12.52 -2.62
N ASP A 18 0.24 -13.60 -1.89
CA ASP A 18 -0.79 -14.59 -2.24
C ASP A 18 -2.22 -14.00 -2.18
N ASP A 19 -2.40 -12.89 -1.47
CA ASP A 19 -3.67 -12.16 -1.34
C ASP A 19 -3.81 -10.99 -2.32
N ALA A 20 -2.96 -10.91 -3.36
CA ALA A 20 -3.02 -9.84 -4.35
C ALA A 20 -4.43 -9.62 -4.95
N PRO A 21 -5.24 -10.67 -5.28
CA PRO A 21 -6.61 -10.46 -5.74
C PRO A 21 -7.51 -9.73 -4.72
N ALA A 22 -7.33 -9.98 -3.43
CA ALA A 22 -8.07 -9.27 -2.38
C ALA A 22 -7.62 -7.79 -2.30
N ALA A 23 -6.33 -7.51 -2.47
CA ALA A 23 -5.81 -6.15 -2.53
C ALA A 23 -6.45 -5.33 -3.66
N TYR A 24 -6.58 -5.92 -4.86
CA TYR A 24 -7.23 -5.24 -6.00
C TYR A 24 -8.72 -5.01 -5.76
N ARG A 25 -9.44 -5.98 -5.17
CA ARG A 25 -10.85 -5.79 -4.82
C ARG A 25 -11.03 -4.66 -3.80
N HIS A 26 -10.20 -4.60 -2.76
CA HIS A 26 -10.20 -3.53 -1.78
C HIS A 26 -9.92 -2.17 -2.43
N HIS A 27 -8.93 -2.09 -3.32
CA HIS A 27 -8.63 -0.86 -4.06
C HIS A 27 -9.79 -0.43 -4.98
N ALA A 28 -10.42 -1.39 -5.68
CA ALA A 28 -11.52 -1.13 -6.62
C ALA A 28 -12.85 -0.75 -5.93
N SER A 29 -13.01 -1.09 -4.64
CA SER A 29 -14.22 -0.74 -3.87
C SER A 29 -14.41 0.77 -3.70
N GLY A 30 -13.34 1.56 -3.80
CA GLY A 30 -13.34 2.98 -3.46
C GLY A 30 -13.25 3.28 -1.96
N GLU A 31 -13.18 2.25 -1.10
CA GLU A 31 -13.09 2.40 0.37
C GLU A 31 -11.65 2.67 0.86
N ALA A 32 -10.65 2.48 0.01
CA ALA A 32 -9.26 2.68 0.39
C ALA A 32 -8.97 4.15 0.71
N PHE A 33 -8.65 4.44 1.97
CA PHE A 33 -8.34 5.80 2.45
C PHE A 33 -6.89 6.24 2.13
N GLY A 34 -6.07 5.32 1.65
CA GLY A 34 -4.65 5.52 1.40
C GLY A 34 -4.06 4.44 0.51
N LYS A 35 -2.76 4.22 0.62
CA LYS A 35 -2.05 3.25 -0.23
C LYS A 35 -2.38 1.83 0.20
N VAL A 36 -2.86 1.03 -0.76
CA VAL A 36 -2.95 -0.43 -0.63
C VAL A 36 -1.61 -1.03 -1.03
N VAL A 37 -1.00 -1.81 -0.15
CA VAL A 37 0.35 -2.36 -0.35
C VAL A 37 0.27 -3.87 -0.43
N ILE A 38 0.97 -4.47 -1.40
CA ILE A 38 1.20 -5.91 -1.46
C ILE A 38 2.65 -6.16 -1.05
N ALA A 39 2.84 -6.88 0.05
CA ALA A 39 4.16 -7.20 0.58
C ALA A 39 4.74 -8.43 -0.12
N VAL A 40 5.95 -8.29 -0.66
CA VAL A 40 6.76 -9.40 -1.17
C VAL A 40 7.80 -9.77 -0.12
N LYS A 41 7.99 -11.07 0.12
CA LYS A 41 9.12 -11.55 0.93
C LYS A 41 10.38 -11.50 0.08
N ARG A 42 11.51 -11.13 0.68
CA ARG A 42 12.82 -11.42 0.09
C ARG A 42 13.16 -12.86 0.45
N GLY A 43 13.64 -13.62 -0.54
CA GLY A 43 14.18 -14.97 -0.35
C GLY A 43 15.54 -14.94 0.34
#